data_AF-A0A7J3TX64-F1
#
_entry.id   AF-A0A7J3TX64-F1
#
_cell.length_a   1.000
_cell.length_b   1.000
_cell.length_c   1.000
_cell.angle_alpha   90.00
_cell.angle_beta   90.00
_cell.angle_gamma   90.00
#
_symmetry.space_group_name_H-M   'P 1'
#
loop_
_entity.id
_entity.type
_entity.pdbx_description
1 polymer ?
#
loop_
_entity_poly.entity_id
_entity_poly.type
_entity_poly.pdbx_seq_one_letter_code
_entity_poly.pdbx_strand_id
1 'polypeptide(L)'
;MSLEFKDIVEVVDKVKKSCEGRNFTQSIELIVNLRDIDLRKPENRITGTLELPHPPNKPVKICLFATGELYMKARDFKVDLILD
;
A
#
# COMPACT_ATOMS: atom_id res chain seq x y z
N MET A 1 -6.62 18.72 15.10
CA MET A 1 -5.57 18.01 15.85
C MET A 1 -4.59 17.51 14.81
N SER A 2 -3.40 18.12 14.72
CA SER A 2 -2.34 17.60 13.86
C SER A 2 -1.80 16.32 14.49
N LEU A 3 -1.60 15.29 13.68
CA LEU A 3 -0.86 14.09 14.11
C LEU A 3 0.62 14.40 13.94
N GLU A 4 1.36 14.43 15.04
CA GLU A 4 2.82 14.58 14.98
C GLU A 4 3.46 13.22 14.71
N PHE A 5 4.63 13.22 14.06
CA PHE A 5 5.35 11.98 13.72
C PHE A 5 5.64 11.11 14.96
N LYS A 6 5.92 11.76 16.10
CA LYS A 6 6.19 11.08 17.37
C LYS A 6 4.99 10.25 17.85
N ASP A 7 3.78 10.78 17.70
CA ASP A 7 2.56 10.09 18.13
C ASP A 7 2.32 8.82 17.30
N ILE A 8 2.63 8.88 16.00
CA ILE A 8 2.53 7.73 15.10
C ILE A 8 3.49 6.61 15.52
N VAL A 9 4.74 6.95 15.86
CA VAL A 9 5.74 5.96 16.29
C VAL A 9 5.30 5.26 17.58
N GLU A 10 4.79 6.01 18.55
CA GLU A 10 4.30 5.45 19.81
C GLU A 10 3.09 4.52 19.61
N VAL A 11 2.15 4.89 18.74
CA VAL A 11 0.98 4.06 18.41
C VAL A 11 1.43 2.76 17.73
N VAL A 12 2.37 2.83 16.78
CA VAL A 12 2.87 1.64 16.07
C VAL A 12 3.57 0.68 17.04
N ASP A 13 4.36 1.18 17.99
CA ASP A 13 5.02 0.35 19.00
C ASP A 13 4.00 -0.31 19.95
N LYS A 14 2.98 0.43 20.38
CA LYS A 14 1.88 -0.13 21.19
C LYS A 14 1.16 -1.26 20.46
N VAL A 15 0.81 -1.06 19.19
CA VAL A 15 0.13 -2.08 18.37
C VAL A 15 0.99 -3.34 18.26
N LYS A 16 2.29 -3.20 17.96
CA LYS A 16 3.21 -4.34 17.86
C LYS A 16 3.32 -5.13 19.17
N LYS A 17 3.28 -4.45 20.32
CA LYS A 17 3.34 -5.09 21.65
C LYS A 17 2.02 -5.75 22.05
N SER A 18 0.88 -5.18 21.67
CA SER A 18 -0.45 -5.72 22.00
C SER A 18 -0.86 -6.90 21.11
N CYS A 19 -0.28 -7.03 19.92
CA CYS A 19 -0.60 -8.10 19.00
C CYS A 19 -0.01 -9.43 19.46
N GLU A 20 -0.83 -10.47 19.45
CA GLU A 20 -0.35 -11.84 19.63
C GLU A 20 0.53 -12.26 18.45
N GLY A 21 1.63 -12.93 18.76
CA GLY A 21 2.49 -13.55 17.75
C GLY A 21 1.72 -14.59 16.94
N ARG A 22 1.96 -14.62 15.63
CA ARG A 22 1.43 -15.62 14.69
C ARG A 22 2.58 -16.18 13.86
N ASN A 23 2.38 -17.38 13.28
CA ASN A 23 3.39 -18.08 12.48
C ASN A 23 3.58 -17.49 11.07
N PHE A 24 3.32 -16.19 10.89
CA PHE A 24 3.46 -15.49 9.62
C PHE A 24 3.81 -14.01 9.85
N THR A 25 4.41 -13.36 8.87
CA THR A 25 4.69 -11.92 8.91
C THR A 25 3.40 -11.12 8.85
N GLN A 26 3.06 -10.44 9.95
CA GLN A 26 1.87 -9.61 10.06
C GLN A 26 2.05 -8.28 9.30
N SER A 27 0.96 -7.78 8.72
CA SER A 27 0.91 -6.44 8.12
C SER A 27 0.21 -5.47 9.07
N ILE A 28 0.57 -4.18 8.99
CA ILE A 28 -0.07 -3.10 9.74
C ILE A 28 -0.98 -2.35 8.78
N GLU A 29 -2.22 -2.12 9.20
CA GLU A 29 -3.22 -1.37 8.43
C GLU A 29 -3.46 0.00 9.06
N LEU A 30 -3.68 1.00 8.21
CA LEU A 30 -4.05 2.35 8.62
C LEU A 30 -5.55 2.56 8.33
N ILE A 31 -6.32 2.81 9.39
CA ILE A 31 -7.75 3.10 9.30
C ILE A 31 -7.98 4.56 9.67
N VAL A 32 -8.58 5.31 8.76
CA VAL A 32 -8.88 6.74 8.94
C VAL A 32 -10.38 6.97 8.78
N ASN A 33 -11.01 7.50 9.83
CA ASN A 33 -12.39 7.94 9.78
C ASN A 33 -12.44 9.42 9.45
N LEU A 34 -12.92 9.74 8.26
CA LEU A 34 -13.08 11.12 7.79
C LEU A 34 -14.42 11.66 8.29
N ARG A 35 -14.40 12.87 8.84
CA ARG A 35 -15.61 13.62 9.23
C ARG A 35 -15.78 14.79 8.27
N ASP A 36 -17.02 15.23 8.09
CA ASP A 36 -17.38 16.42 7.30
C ASP A 36 -17.11 16.33 5.78
N ILE A 37 -16.96 15.10 5.25
CA ILE A 37 -16.85 14.83 3.80
C ILE A 37 -18.08 14.05 3.33
N ASP A 38 -18.81 14.61 2.36
CA ASP A 38 -19.92 13.91 1.71
C ASP A 38 -19.42 13.03 0.56
N LEU A 39 -19.27 11.73 0.83
CA LEU A 39 -18.82 10.71 -0.13
C LEU A 39 -19.85 10.39 -1.23
N ARG A 40 -21.08 10.93 -1.15
CA ARG A 40 -22.08 10.77 -2.20
C ARG A 40 -21.71 11.55 -3.45
N LYS A 41 -21.03 12.69 -3.27
CA LYS A 41 -20.48 13.47 -4.38
C LYS A 41 -19.23 12.78 -4.92
N PRO A 42 -19.17 12.43 -6.22
CA PRO A 42 -18.01 11.76 -6.79
C PRO A 42 -16.70 12.52 -6.58
N GLU A 43 -16.75 13.85 -6.61
CA GLU A 43 -15.60 14.75 -6.43
C GLU A 43 -14.92 14.61 -5.06
N ASN A 44 -15.66 14.21 -4.04
CA ASN A 44 -15.16 14.06 -2.68
C ASN A 44 -14.58 12.67 -2.41
N ARG A 45 -14.64 11.74 -3.37
CA ARG A 45 -14.10 10.40 -3.19
C ARG A 45 -12.58 10.46 -3.29
N ILE A 46 -11.91 9.96 -2.26
CA ILE A 46 -10.45 9.90 -2.23
C ILE A 46 -10.03 8.59 -2.92
N THR A 47 -9.56 8.72 -4.15
CA THR A 47 -8.96 7.63 -4.92
C THR A 47 -7.60 8.07 -5.40
N GLY A 48 -6.55 7.35 -5.04
CA GLY A 48 -5.20 7.68 -5.46
C GLY A 48 -4.21 6.58 -5.12
N THR A 49 -3.09 6.60 -5.81
CA THR A 49 -1.93 5.76 -5.51
C THR A 49 -0.92 6.61 -4.78
N LEU A 50 -0.41 6.10 -3.66
CA LEU A 50 0.66 6.73 -2.89
C LEU A 50 1.85 5.80 -2.88
N GLU A 51 3.02 6.31 -3.24
CA GLU A 51 4.27 5.58 -3.12
C GLU A 51 4.72 5.59 -1.66
N LEU A 52 4.99 4.40 -1.12
CA LEU A 52 5.49 4.29 0.24
C LEU A 52 7.00 4.61 0.26
N PRO A 53 7.47 5.47 1.19
CA PRO A 53 8.89 5.81 1.29
C PRO A 53 9.76 4.60 1.63
N HIS A 54 9.16 3.60 2.28
CA HIS A 54 9.77 2.31 2.55
C HIS A 54 8.90 1.20 1.95
N PRO A 55 9.42 0.43 0.98
CA PRO A 55 8.65 -0.63 0.36
C PRO A 55 8.33 -1.74 1.38
N PRO A 56 7.19 -2.42 1.23
CA PRO A 56 6.86 -3.55 2.08
C PRO A 56 7.85 -4.71 1.87
N ASN A 57 8.10 -5.49 2.92
CA ASN A 57 8.97 -6.66 2.85
C ASN A 57 8.39 -7.80 1.97
N LYS A 58 7.11 -7.72 1.62
CA LYS A 58 6.47 -8.67 0.71
C LYS A 58 6.73 -8.22 -0.74
N PRO A 59 7.27 -9.10 -1.61
CA PRO A 59 7.46 -8.74 -3.01
C PRO A 59 6.10 -8.42 -3.65
N VAL A 60 6.03 -7.24 -4.28
CA VAL A 60 4.85 -6.83 -5.06
C VAL A 60 4.88 -7.59 -6.37
N LYS A 61 3.87 -8.43 -6.58
CA LYS A 61 3.72 -9.17 -7.84
C LYS A 61 3.09 -8.27 -8.89
N ILE A 62 3.71 -8.16 -10.07
CA ILE A 62 3.25 -7.32 -11.16
C ILE A 62 2.90 -8.19 -12.37
N CYS A 63 1.71 -7.96 -12.93
CA CYS A 63 1.28 -8.55 -14.20
C CYS A 63 1.15 -7.44 -15.25
N LEU A 64 1.75 -7.62 -16.42
CA LEU A 64 1.68 -6.67 -17.53
C LEU A 64 1.02 -7.30 -18.75
N PHE A 65 0.06 -6.60 -19.34
CA PHE A 65 -0.49 -6.95 -20.65
C PHE A 65 0.25 -6.14 -21.70
N ALA A 66 1.04 -6.80 -22.54
CA ALA A 66 1.97 -6.12 -23.44
C ALA A 66 2.32 -6.97 -24.66
N THR A 67 2.35 -6.34 -25.83
CA THR A 67 2.81 -6.95 -27.09
C THR A 67 3.99 -6.19 -27.69
N GLY A 68 4.65 -6.79 -28.68
CA GLY A 68 5.72 -6.15 -29.45
C GLY A 68 6.91 -5.69 -28.61
N GLU A 69 7.29 -4.41 -28.74
CA GLU A 69 8.47 -3.85 -28.07
C GLU A 69 8.30 -3.78 -26.54
N LEU A 70 7.08 -3.51 -26.06
CA LEU A 70 6.79 -3.38 -24.63
C LEU A 70 6.96 -4.73 -23.92
N TYR A 71 6.63 -5.83 -24.61
CA TYR A 71 6.88 -7.19 -24.14
C TYR A 71 8.37 -7.47 -23.89
N MET A 72 9.24 -7.02 -24.82
CA MET A 72 10.69 -7.21 -24.71
C MET A 72 11.24 -6.45 -23.50
N LYS A 73 10.86 -5.18 -23.34
CA LYS A 73 11.26 -4.37 -22.19
C LYS A 73 10.76 -4.95 -20.86
N ALA A 74 9.53 -5.46 -20.83
CA ALA A 74 8.96 -6.04 -19.62
C ALA A 74 9.69 -7.30 -19.12
N ARG A 75 10.25 -8.10 -20.05
CA ARG A 75 11.15 -9.20 -19.69
C ARG A 75 12.42 -8.70 -19.00
N ASP A 76 13.01 -7.61 -19.48
CA ASP A 76 14.21 -7.02 -18.88
C ASP A 76 13.95 -6.49 -17.47
N PHE A 77 12.75 -5.95 -17.21
CA PHE A 77 12.33 -5.44 -15.90
C PHE A 77 11.91 -6.53 -14.90
N LYS A 78 12.00 -7.82 -15.24
CA LYS A 78 11.65 -8.96 -14.37
C LYS A 78 10.22 -8.90 -13.80
N VAL A 79 9.26 -8.53 -14.63
CA VAL A 79 7.83 -8.60 -14.28
C VAL A 79 7.41 -10.06 -14.05
N ASP A 80 6.58 -10.33 -13.03
CA ASP A 80 6.20 -11.71 -12.65
C ASP A 80 5.40 -12.45 -13.73
N LEU A 81 4.53 -11.74 -14.45
CA LEU A 81 3.70 -12.30 -15.50
C LEU A 81 3.50 -11.31 -16.64
N ILE A 82 3.67 -11.78 -17.88
CA ILE A 82 3.38 -11.01 -19.08
C ILE A 82 2.34 -11.77 -19.91
N LEU A 83 1.23 -11.11 -20.22
CA LEU A 83 0.13 -11.63 -21.01
C LEU A 83 -0.03 -10.83 -22.32
N ASP A 84 -0.54 -11.48 -23.35
CA ASP A 84 -0.87 -10.93 -24.68
C ASP A 84 -2.39 -10.86 -24.81
#